data_AF-A0A2H0JVX4-F1
#
_entry.id   AF-A0A2H0JVX4-F1
#
_cell.length_a   1.000
_cell.length_b   1.000
_cell.length_c   1.000
_cell.angle_alpha   90.00
_cell.angle_beta   90.00
_cell.angle_gamma   90.00
#
_symmetry.space_group_name_H-M   'P 1'
#
loop_
_entity.id
_entity.type
_entity.pdbx_description
1 polymer ?
#
loop_
_entity_poly.entity_id
_entity_poly.type
_entity_poly.pdbx_seq_one_letter_code
_entity_poly.pdbx_strand_id
1 'polypeptide(L)'
;MNAPNYDSWSHAHDLTLVFLALAYSTDSKLSHDEVDAIADIIARWRPEASRAEVHEIVLESIAAYLQSDAEEEVVRSVRSLEKALTIDKRREALEDAMRIAEADGILLNSEQNILSIVASIWDIRATKDRLLEETLVEIEARPEWTVLHDIAFLFIVMAHGADGSVADEEIAVIVDRISSWAPDMTNTEVRDVVRAALMYYSGGAESFDMEAAIDSVGHMLPRAQRLVVLDDLLAVAEADGDLRQAEKDILETLSRAWRVDVRVSPLE
;
A
#
# COMPACT_ATOMS: atom_id res chain seq x y z
N MET A 1 -0.24 -26.15 -0.69
CA MET A 1 -0.15 -25.85 -2.13
C MET A 1 1.29 -25.99 -2.55
N ASN A 2 1.55 -26.51 -3.74
CA ASN A 2 2.90 -26.78 -4.24
C ASN A 2 3.63 -25.46 -4.48
N ALA A 3 4.87 -25.36 -4.01
CA ALA A 3 5.77 -24.26 -4.34
C ALA A 3 5.90 -24.13 -5.87
N PRO A 4 6.07 -22.91 -6.41
CA PRO A 4 6.29 -22.72 -7.84
C PRO A 4 7.51 -23.53 -8.31
N ASN A 5 7.40 -24.13 -9.49
CA ASN A 5 8.46 -24.95 -10.06
C ASN A 5 9.57 -24.03 -10.59
N TYR A 6 10.56 -23.73 -9.75
CA TYR A 6 11.66 -22.80 -10.04
C TYR A 6 12.53 -23.13 -11.27
N ASP A 7 12.34 -24.30 -11.92
CA ASP A 7 13.07 -24.68 -13.14
C ASP A 7 12.60 -23.95 -14.42
N SER A 8 11.43 -23.31 -14.43
CA SER A 8 10.89 -22.52 -15.58
C SER A 8 10.99 -21.00 -15.40
N TRP A 9 11.45 -20.52 -14.25
CA TRP A 9 11.45 -19.09 -13.91
C TRP A 9 12.44 -18.31 -14.78
N SER A 10 12.03 -17.16 -15.31
CA SER A 10 12.79 -16.39 -16.30
C SER A 10 12.71 -14.89 -16.04
N HIS A 11 13.57 -14.09 -16.67
CA HIS A 11 13.50 -12.62 -16.57
C HIS A 11 12.14 -12.04 -16.98
N ALA A 12 11.35 -12.76 -17.79
CA ALA A 12 9.98 -12.36 -18.09
C ALA A 12 9.06 -12.48 -16.86
N HIS A 13 9.26 -13.51 -16.02
CA HIS A 13 8.56 -13.62 -14.73
C HIS A 13 9.01 -12.51 -13.78
N ASP A 14 10.32 -12.24 -13.71
CA ASP A 14 10.84 -11.14 -12.88
C ASP A 14 10.25 -9.78 -13.32
N LEU A 15 10.16 -9.51 -14.63
CA LEU A 15 9.51 -8.30 -15.16
C LEU A 15 8.02 -8.28 -14.81
N THR A 16 7.34 -9.42 -14.98
CA THR A 16 5.92 -9.54 -14.67
C THR A 16 5.64 -9.28 -13.19
N LEU A 17 6.45 -9.80 -12.27
CA LEU A 17 6.30 -9.51 -10.83
C LEU A 17 6.48 -8.03 -10.50
N VAL A 18 7.45 -7.35 -11.13
CA VAL A 18 7.62 -5.89 -10.95
C VAL A 18 6.41 -5.12 -11.46
N PHE A 19 5.85 -5.54 -12.61
CA PHE A 19 4.66 -4.94 -13.18
C PHE A 19 3.40 -5.21 -12.36
N LEU A 20 3.24 -6.42 -11.83
CA LEU A 20 2.15 -6.77 -10.91
C LEU A 20 2.26 -6.00 -9.60
N ALA A 21 3.47 -5.79 -9.08
CA ALA A 21 3.68 -4.98 -7.89
C ALA A 21 3.21 -3.54 -8.09
N LEU A 22 3.42 -2.98 -9.29
CA LEU A 22 2.93 -1.65 -9.64
C LEU A 22 1.40 -1.62 -9.70
N ALA A 23 0.80 -2.50 -10.50
CA ALA A 23 -0.65 -2.52 -10.72
C ALA A 23 -1.45 -2.93 -9.47
N TYR A 24 -0.99 -3.92 -8.70
CA TYR A 24 -1.75 -4.50 -7.59
C TYR A 24 -1.55 -3.80 -6.24
N SER A 25 -0.48 -3.00 -6.06
CA SER A 25 -0.15 -2.36 -4.77
C SER A 25 -1.18 -1.33 -4.31
N THR A 26 -2.17 -0.97 -5.12
CA THR A 26 -2.94 0.26 -4.98
C THR A 26 -4.39 0.09 -4.55
N ASP A 27 -5.03 -1.00 -4.98
CA ASP A 27 -6.42 -1.34 -4.65
C ASP A 27 -6.64 -2.85 -4.38
N SER A 28 -5.56 -3.63 -4.37
CA SER A 28 -5.55 -5.11 -4.27
C SER A 28 -6.45 -5.79 -5.30
N LYS A 29 -6.61 -5.14 -6.45
CA LYS A 29 -7.24 -5.67 -7.64
C LYS A 29 -6.28 -5.50 -8.81
N LEU A 30 -6.52 -6.33 -9.82
CA LEU A 30 -5.95 -6.17 -11.14
C LEU A 30 -7.14 -6.00 -12.06
N SER A 31 -7.24 -4.85 -12.69
CA SER A 31 -8.21 -4.62 -13.75
C SER A 31 -7.91 -5.53 -14.94
N HIS A 32 -8.92 -5.78 -15.77
CA HIS A 32 -8.70 -6.54 -17.00
C HIS A 32 -7.72 -5.83 -17.94
N ASP A 33 -7.77 -4.49 -17.95
CA ASP A 33 -6.94 -3.65 -18.82
C ASP A 33 -5.46 -3.68 -18.40
N GLU A 34 -5.15 -3.73 -17.09
CA GLU A 34 -3.78 -3.88 -16.60
C GLU A 34 -3.21 -5.27 -16.90
N VAL A 35 -4.00 -6.34 -16.71
CA VAL A 35 -3.56 -7.70 -17.04
C VAL A 35 -3.28 -7.84 -18.54
N ASP A 36 -4.14 -7.26 -19.37
CA ASP A 36 -3.95 -7.25 -20.83
C ASP A 36 -2.73 -6.39 -21.22
N ALA A 37 -2.53 -5.23 -20.60
CA ALA A 37 -1.35 -4.38 -20.81
C ALA A 37 -0.05 -5.10 -20.42
N ILE A 38 -0.04 -5.80 -19.28
CA ILE A 38 1.10 -6.63 -18.85
C ILE A 38 1.36 -7.73 -19.87
N ALA A 39 0.34 -8.46 -20.31
CA ALA A 39 0.50 -9.53 -21.30
C ALA A 39 1.06 -9.01 -22.62
N ASP A 40 0.57 -7.88 -23.12
CA ASP A 40 1.06 -7.24 -24.35
C ASP A 40 2.52 -6.80 -24.22
N ILE A 41 2.91 -6.25 -23.07
CA ILE A 41 4.30 -5.88 -22.80
C ILE A 41 5.19 -7.12 -22.77
N ILE A 42 4.81 -8.17 -22.04
CA ILE A 42 5.60 -9.40 -21.95
C ILE A 42 5.75 -10.07 -23.32
N ALA A 43 4.74 -10.03 -24.17
CA ALA A 43 4.84 -10.49 -25.56
C ALA A 43 5.90 -9.72 -26.36
N ARG A 44 6.13 -8.43 -26.09
CA ARG A 44 7.21 -7.66 -26.73
C ARG A 44 8.60 -8.03 -26.19
N TRP A 45 8.70 -8.32 -24.90
CA TRP A 45 9.94 -8.77 -24.26
C TRP A 45 10.32 -10.21 -24.63
N ARG A 46 9.35 -11.01 -25.09
CA ARG A 46 9.50 -12.40 -25.53
C ARG A 46 8.87 -12.60 -26.92
N PRO A 47 9.42 -11.98 -27.99
CA PRO A 47 8.82 -12.04 -29.33
C PRO A 47 8.77 -13.46 -29.93
N GLU A 48 9.60 -14.36 -29.43
CA GLU A 48 9.60 -15.79 -29.80
C GLU A 48 8.55 -16.62 -29.06
N ALA A 49 7.97 -16.11 -27.98
CA ALA A 49 6.96 -16.82 -27.20
C ALA A 49 5.59 -16.76 -27.91
N SER A 50 4.87 -17.88 -27.86
CA SER A 50 3.48 -17.94 -28.24
C SER A 50 2.60 -17.21 -27.23
N ARG A 51 1.39 -16.83 -27.65
CA ARG A 51 0.39 -16.21 -26.77
C ARG A 51 0.06 -17.09 -25.55
N ALA A 52 0.10 -18.42 -25.70
CA ALA A 52 -0.14 -19.35 -24.61
C ALA A 52 0.99 -19.29 -23.56
N GLU A 53 2.25 -19.25 -24.01
CA GLU A 53 3.41 -19.13 -23.12
C GLU A 53 3.44 -17.77 -22.40
N VAL A 54 3.10 -16.67 -23.08
CA VAL A 54 2.98 -15.35 -22.43
C VAL A 54 1.90 -15.37 -21.36
N HIS A 55 0.73 -15.94 -21.66
CA HIS A 55 -0.36 -16.04 -20.70
C HIS A 55 0.01 -16.92 -19.50
N GLU A 56 0.74 -18.03 -19.73
CA GLU A 56 1.27 -18.90 -18.68
C GLU A 56 2.23 -18.13 -17.75
N ILE A 57 3.18 -17.36 -18.30
CA ILE A 57 4.09 -16.51 -17.51
C ILE A 57 3.31 -15.54 -16.62
N VAL A 58 2.28 -14.89 -17.17
CA VAL A 58 1.44 -13.94 -16.42
C VAL A 58 0.69 -14.66 -15.29
N LEU A 59 0.07 -15.81 -15.56
CA LEU A 59 -0.64 -16.58 -14.54
C LEU A 59 0.29 -17.13 -13.45
N GLU A 60 1.46 -17.64 -13.81
CA GLU A 60 2.47 -18.10 -12.86
C GLU A 60 2.96 -16.95 -11.97
N SER A 61 3.17 -15.77 -12.54
CA SER A 61 3.59 -14.58 -11.80
C SER A 61 2.49 -14.05 -10.88
N ILE A 62 1.22 -14.05 -11.32
CA ILE A 62 0.07 -13.72 -10.44
C ILE A 62 -0.01 -14.72 -9.29
N ALA A 63 0.13 -16.01 -9.57
CA ALA A 63 0.08 -17.05 -8.53
C ALA A 63 1.24 -16.93 -7.53
N ALA A 64 2.41 -16.50 -7.97
CA ALA A 64 3.54 -16.19 -7.08
C ALA A 64 3.30 -14.91 -6.28
N TYR A 65 2.74 -13.87 -6.92
CA TYR A 65 2.42 -12.60 -6.27
C TYR A 65 1.30 -12.71 -5.22
N LEU A 66 0.41 -13.70 -5.33
CA LEU A 66 -0.64 -13.96 -4.34
C LEU A 66 -0.19 -14.86 -3.17
N GLN A 67 1.09 -15.26 -3.11
CA GLN A 67 1.64 -16.01 -1.98
C GLN A 67 2.16 -15.07 -0.88
N SER A 68 2.25 -15.58 0.36
CA SER A 68 2.60 -14.78 1.55
C SER A 68 4.03 -14.19 1.55
N ASP A 69 4.85 -14.48 0.54
CA ASP A 69 6.22 -14.00 0.34
C ASP A 69 6.38 -13.08 -0.89
N ALA A 70 5.27 -12.58 -1.44
CA ALA A 70 5.25 -11.76 -2.66
C ALA A 70 6.19 -10.55 -2.63
N GLU A 71 6.27 -9.83 -1.50
CA GLU A 71 7.17 -8.68 -1.38
C GLU A 71 8.65 -9.07 -1.50
N GLU A 72 9.03 -10.21 -0.91
CA GLU A 72 10.40 -10.72 -1.01
C GLU A 72 10.72 -11.15 -2.45
N GLU A 73 9.75 -11.78 -3.13
CA GLU A 73 9.85 -12.14 -4.54
C GLU A 73 10.05 -10.89 -5.42
N VAL A 74 9.25 -9.85 -5.23
CA VAL A 74 9.36 -8.58 -5.99
C VAL A 74 10.74 -7.94 -5.78
N VAL A 75 11.20 -7.80 -4.53
CA VAL A 75 12.52 -7.23 -4.24
C VAL A 75 13.63 -8.07 -4.88
N ARG A 76 13.49 -9.40 -4.87
CA ARG A 76 14.44 -10.30 -5.52
C ARG A 76 14.44 -10.10 -7.04
N SER A 77 13.27 -10.01 -7.67
CA SER A 77 13.12 -9.76 -9.10
C SER A 77 13.69 -8.40 -9.53
N VAL A 78 13.43 -7.32 -8.78
CA VAL A 78 14.03 -5.99 -9.07
C VAL A 78 15.56 -6.06 -9.07
N ARG A 79 16.17 -6.76 -8.10
CA ARG A 79 17.63 -6.93 -8.02
C ARG A 79 18.18 -7.91 -9.05
N SER A 80 17.41 -8.94 -9.40
CA SER A 80 17.74 -9.88 -10.48
C SER A 80 17.83 -9.15 -11.81
N LEU A 81 16.80 -8.36 -12.14
CA LEU A 81 16.72 -7.54 -13.35
C LEU A 81 17.76 -6.44 -13.38
N GLU A 82 18.10 -5.83 -12.23
CA GLU A 82 19.22 -4.90 -12.15
C GLU A 82 20.50 -5.58 -12.69
N LYS A 83 20.83 -6.78 -12.22
CA LYS A 83 22.06 -7.47 -12.65
C LYS A 83 21.98 -7.98 -14.10
N ALA A 84 20.80 -8.37 -14.55
CA ALA A 84 20.61 -9.00 -15.85
C ALA A 84 20.43 -8.02 -17.01
N LEU A 85 19.75 -6.88 -16.77
CA LEU A 85 19.41 -5.92 -17.81
C LEU A 85 20.49 -4.84 -17.95
N THR A 86 20.75 -4.46 -19.19
CA THR A 86 21.53 -3.26 -19.51
C THR A 86 20.77 -2.01 -19.08
N ILE A 87 21.48 -0.89 -18.91
CA ILE A 87 20.85 0.38 -18.51
C ILE A 87 19.71 0.79 -19.46
N ASP A 88 19.87 0.59 -20.78
CA ASP A 88 18.83 0.93 -21.76
C ASP A 88 17.61 0.01 -21.63
N LYS A 89 17.81 -1.27 -21.33
CA LYS A 89 16.71 -2.20 -21.05
C LYS A 89 16.02 -1.90 -19.73
N ARG A 90 16.72 -1.44 -18.71
CA ARG A 90 16.10 -0.96 -17.46
C ARG A 90 15.24 0.28 -17.70
N ARG A 91 15.68 1.19 -18.58
CA ARG A 91 14.88 2.36 -18.99
C ARG A 91 13.61 1.92 -19.73
N GLU A 92 13.73 1.02 -20.69
CA GLU A 92 12.59 0.47 -21.44
C GLU A 92 11.59 -0.22 -20.50
N ALA A 93 12.08 -1.01 -19.54
CA ALA A 93 11.22 -1.65 -18.54
C ALA A 93 10.50 -0.62 -17.65
N LEU A 94 11.16 0.49 -17.29
CA LEU A 94 10.52 1.56 -16.53
C LEU A 94 9.47 2.34 -17.37
N GLU A 95 9.71 2.50 -18.66
CA GLU A 95 8.72 3.07 -19.59
C GLU A 95 7.50 2.15 -19.75
N ASP A 96 7.72 0.83 -19.79
CA ASP A 96 6.66 -0.16 -19.80
C ASP A 96 5.86 -0.18 -18.49
N ALA A 97 6.54 -0.10 -17.37
CA ALA A 97 5.92 0.07 -16.05
C ALA A 97 5.01 1.29 -15.99
N MET A 98 5.45 2.43 -16.53
CA MET A 98 4.62 3.64 -16.62
C MET A 98 3.36 3.41 -17.47
N ARG A 99 3.49 2.75 -18.64
CA ARG A 99 2.33 2.47 -19.51
C ARG A 99 1.29 1.57 -18.84
N ILE A 100 1.72 0.66 -17.97
CA ILE A 100 0.81 -0.20 -17.21
C ILE A 100 0.06 0.62 -16.17
N ALA A 101 0.78 1.44 -15.40
CA ALA A 101 0.20 2.33 -14.41
C ALA A 101 -0.73 3.39 -15.04
N GLU A 102 -0.55 3.72 -16.32
CA GLU A 102 -1.43 4.62 -17.08
C GLU A 102 -2.61 3.90 -17.76
N ALA A 103 -2.70 2.56 -17.70
CA ALA A 103 -3.62 1.78 -18.53
C ALA A 103 -5.10 2.06 -18.24
N ASP A 104 -5.43 2.33 -16.97
CA ASP A 104 -6.77 2.67 -16.51
C ASP A 104 -7.08 4.18 -16.64
N GLY A 105 -6.08 4.98 -17.03
CA GLY A 105 -6.18 6.42 -17.19
C GLY A 105 -6.05 7.21 -15.90
N ILE A 106 -5.49 6.64 -14.82
CA ILE A 106 -5.17 7.34 -13.57
C ILE A 106 -3.81 6.87 -13.03
N LEU A 107 -2.86 7.78 -12.80
CA LEU A 107 -1.57 7.43 -12.18
C LEU A 107 -1.60 7.72 -10.68
N LEU A 108 -1.48 6.67 -9.86
CA LEU A 108 -1.59 6.75 -8.40
C LEU A 108 -0.25 7.09 -7.73
N ASN A 109 -0.31 7.79 -6.59
CA ASN A 109 0.89 8.13 -5.80
C ASN A 109 1.66 6.88 -5.30
N SER A 110 0.98 5.78 -5.00
CA SER A 110 1.61 4.50 -4.63
C SER A 110 2.42 3.91 -5.78
N GLU A 111 1.93 4.00 -7.02
CA GLU A 111 2.67 3.56 -8.21
C GLU A 111 3.89 4.44 -8.44
N GLN A 112 3.76 5.75 -8.25
CA GLN A 112 4.91 6.67 -8.30
C GLN A 112 5.98 6.34 -7.26
N ASN A 113 5.59 5.88 -6.07
CA ASN A 113 6.52 5.44 -5.04
C ASN A 113 7.28 4.18 -5.48
N ILE A 114 6.58 3.18 -6.02
CA ILE A 114 7.23 1.95 -6.53
C ILE A 114 8.14 2.29 -7.72
N LEU A 115 7.69 3.12 -8.67
CA LEU A 115 8.51 3.62 -9.77
C LEU A 115 9.78 4.31 -9.26
N SER A 116 9.67 5.09 -8.17
CA SER A 116 10.82 5.74 -7.53
C SER A 116 11.79 4.74 -6.91
N ILE A 117 11.29 3.69 -6.25
CA ILE A 117 12.10 2.61 -5.66
C ILE A 117 12.85 1.86 -6.76
N VAL A 118 12.14 1.42 -7.80
CA VAL A 118 12.73 0.70 -8.95
C VAL A 118 13.78 1.57 -9.64
N ALA A 119 13.45 2.84 -9.94
CA ALA A 119 14.39 3.77 -10.57
C ALA A 119 15.62 4.07 -9.70
N SER A 120 15.47 4.06 -8.38
CA SER A 120 16.58 4.21 -7.44
C SER A 120 17.51 3.01 -7.46
N ILE A 121 16.96 1.78 -7.41
CA ILE A 121 17.74 0.53 -7.44
C ILE A 121 18.45 0.37 -8.79
N TRP A 122 17.79 0.72 -9.89
CA TRP A 122 18.37 0.60 -11.23
C TRP A 122 19.28 1.77 -11.64
N ASP A 123 19.40 2.79 -10.80
CA ASP A 123 20.13 4.05 -11.03
C ASP A 123 19.68 4.81 -12.31
N ILE A 124 18.36 4.92 -12.49
CA ILE A 124 17.70 5.57 -13.64
C ILE A 124 16.68 6.64 -13.23
N ARG A 125 16.90 7.31 -12.08
CA ARG A 125 16.02 8.39 -11.56
C ARG A 125 15.66 9.45 -12.62
N ALA A 126 16.63 9.89 -13.43
CA ALA A 126 16.39 10.87 -14.49
C ALA A 126 15.38 10.38 -15.55
N THR A 127 15.29 9.08 -15.80
CA THR A 127 14.28 8.50 -16.69
C THR A 127 12.89 8.58 -16.06
N LYS A 128 12.77 8.24 -14.77
CA LYS A 128 11.52 8.36 -14.02
C LYS A 128 11.00 9.80 -14.03
N ASP A 129 11.87 10.76 -13.72
CA ASP A 129 11.48 12.17 -13.64
C ASP A 129 10.98 12.68 -15.00
N ARG A 130 11.67 12.34 -16.09
CA ARG A 130 11.22 12.63 -17.45
C ARG A 130 9.85 12.01 -17.76
N LEU A 131 9.61 10.76 -17.38
CA LEU A 131 8.33 10.09 -17.65
C LEU A 131 7.17 10.74 -16.89
N LEU A 132 7.40 11.19 -15.66
CA LEU A 132 6.40 11.95 -14.90
C LEU A 132 6.14 13.35 -15.47
N GLU A 133 7.12 13.97 -16.11
CA GLU A 133 6.92 15.25 -16.82
C GLU A 133 6.14 15.07 -18.13
N GLU A 134 6.28 13.91 -18.77
CA GLU A 134 5.67 13.58 -20.06
C GLU A 134 4.28 12.93 -19.95
N THR A 135 3.89 12.43 -18.76
CA THR A 135 2.59 11.80 -18.56
C THR A 135 1.44 12.77 -18.84
N LEU A 136 0.44 12.27 -19.58
CA LEU A 136 -0.78 13.02 -19.90
C LEU A 136 -1.98 12.55 -19.06
N VAL A 137 -1.76 11.53 -18.23
CA VAL A 137 -2.78 10.93 -17.38
C VAL A 137 -3.02 11.81 -16.15
N GLU A 138 -4.25 11.81 -15.64
CA GLU A 138 -4.54 12.49 -14.38
C GLU A 138 -3.75 11.78 -13.27
N ILE A 139 -2.78 12.49 -12.71
CA ILE A 139 -2.13 12.05 -11.49
C ILE A 139 -3.18 12.23 -10.39
N GLU A 140 -3.80 11.14 -9.96
CA GLU A 140 -4.61 11.18 -8.75
C GLU A 140 -3.64 11.40 -7.59
N ALA A 141 -3.51 12.67 -7.23
CA ALA A 141 -3.01 13.07 -5.94
C ALA A 141 -4.03 12.59 -4.90
N ARG A 142 -4.00 11.29 -4.59
CA ARG A 142 -4.40 10.86 -3.24
C ARG A 142 -3.59 11.77 -2.31
N PRO A 143 -4.24 12.51 -1.39
CA PRO A 143 -3.53 13.46 -0.53
C PRO A 143 -2.27 12.78 0.02
N GLU A 144 -1.12 13.48 0.03
CA GLU A 144 0.15 12.93 0.50
C GLU A 144 -0.12 12.05 1.72
N TRP A 145 0.30 10.78 1.70
CA TRP A 145 0.07 9.87 2.82
C TRP A 145 0.88 10.38 4.02
N THR A 146 0.25 11.24 4.80
CA THR A 146 0.79 11.85 6.01
C THR A 146 0.53 10.97 7.23
N VAL A 147 1.17 11.33 8.35
CA VAL A 147 0.90 10.73 9.67
C VAL A 147 -0.60 10.77 10.06
N LEU A 148 -1.40 11.69 9.51
CA LEU A 148 -2.84 11.72 9.77
C LEU A 148 -3.56 10.52 9.14
N HIS A 149 -3.06 10.01 8.01
CA HIS A 149 -3.57 8.77 7.41
C HIS A 149 -3.19 7.56 8.26
N ASP A 150 -1.97 7.51 8.79
CA ASP A 150 -1.55 6.44 9.71
C ASP A 150 -2.40 6.44 11.00
N ILE A 151 -2.67 7.61 11.57
CA ILE A 151 -3.55 7.75 12.75
C ILE A 151 -4.99 7.32 12.39
N ALA A 152 -5.52 7.80 11.26
CA ALA A 152 -6.87 7.41 10.81
C ALA A 152 -6.98 5.91 10.54
N PHE A 153 -5.95 5.30 9.95
CA PHE A 153 -5.86 3.87 9.71
C PHE A 153 -5.87 3.09 11.03
N LEU A 154 -5.08 3.50 12.03
CA LEU A 154 -5.12 2.87 13.35
C LEU A 154 -6.50 2.99 14.03
N PHE A 155 -7.20 4.11 13.86
CA PHE A 155 -8.56 4.26 14.37
C PHE A 155 -9.55 3.30 13.67
N ILE A 156 -9.43 3.12 12.36
CA ILE A 156 -10.27 2.19 11.58
C ILE A 156 -10.00 0.74 11.98
N VAL A 157 -8.72 0.37 12.16
CA VAL A 157 -8.33 -0.96 12.64
C VAL A 157 -8.90 -1.21 14.04
N MET A 158 -8.92 -0.20 14.91
CA MET A 158 -9.53 -0.30 16.25
C MET A 158 -11.03 -0.57 16.15
N ALA A 159 -11.78 0.27 15.43
CA ALA A 159 -13.22 0.14 15.25
C ALA A 159 -13.59 -1.23 14.65
N HIS A 160 -12.95 -1.62 13.54
CA HIS A 160 -13.23 -2.89 12.89
C HIS A 160 -12.77 -4.12 13.70
N GLY A 161 -11.67 -4.01 14.45
CA GLY A 161 -11.12 -5.11 15.24
C GLY A 161 -12.08 -5.63 16.31
N ALA A 162 -13.11 -4.85 16.65
CA ALA A 162 -14.05 -5.13 17.71
C ALA A 162 -15.21 -6.05 17.26
N ASP A 163 -15.89 -5.74 16.15
CA ASP A 163 -17.02 -6.55 15.63
C ASP A 163 -16.97 -6.92 14.15
N GLY A 164 -15.88 -6.57 13.46
CA GLY A 164 -15.72 -6.87 12.04
C GLY A 164 -16.52 -5.94 11.12
N SER A 165 -16.95 -4.79 11.62
CA SER A 165 -17.56 -3.71 10.84
C SER A 165 -17.13 -2.35 11.36
N VAL A 166 -17.26 -1.30 10.55
CA VAL A 166 -17.09 0.08 10.98
C VAL A 166 -18.42 0.79 10.77
N ALA A 167 -19.10 1.15 11.86
CA ALA A 167 -20.39 1.81 11.86
C ALA A 167 -20.27 3.31 11.52
N ASP A 168 -21.36 3.92 11.06
CA ASP A 168 -21.41 5.36 10.73
C ASP A 168 -21.09 6.24 11.95
N GLU A 169 -21.48 5.80 13.16
CA GLU A 169 -21.16 6.46 14.42
C GLU A 169 -19.66 6.47 14.72
N GLU A 170 -18.97 5.36 14.45
CA GLU A 170 -17.52 5.25 14.62
C GLU A 170 -16.78 6.12 13.59
N ILE A 171 -17.22 6.12 12.34
CA ILE A 171 -16.68 7.01 11.30
C ILE A 171 -16.84 8.47 11.71
N ALA A 172 -17.98 8.86 12.31
CA ALA A 172 -18.19 10.21 12.79
C ALA A 172 -17.21 10.60 13.91
N VAL A 173 -16.94 9.70 14.85
CA VAL A 173 -15.93 9.91 15.90
C VAL A 173 -14.53 9.99 15.31
N ILE A 174 -14.18 9.11 14.37
CA ILE A 174 -12.89 9.14 13.67
C ILE A 174 -12.67 10.48 12.97
N VAL A 175 -13.66 10.98 12.22
CA VAL A 175 -13.61 12.28 11.55
C VAL A 175 -13.44 13.43 12.56
N ASP A 176 -14.17 13.41 13.67
CA ASP A 176 -14.05 14.43 14.74
C ASP A 176 -12.64 14.45 15.36
N ARG A 177 -12.08 13.27 15.62
CA ARG A 177 -10.73 13.13 16.17
C ARG A 177 -9.68 13.61 15.19
N ILE A 178 -9.70 13.17 13.93
CA ILE A 178 -8.74 13.66 12.92
C ILE A 178 -8.86 15.17 12.71
N SER A 179 -10.08 15.73 12.75
CA SER A 179 -10.28 17.18 12.69
C SER A 179 -9.63 17.92 13.85
N SER A 180 -9.56 17.31 15.04
CA SER A 180 -8.91 17.89 16.21
C SER A 180 -7.38 17.89 16.09
N TRP A 181 -6.81 16.91 15.38
CA TRP A 181 -5.38 16.85 15.07
C TRP A 181 -4.94 17.86 14.01
N ALA A 182 -5.84 18.23 13.11
CA ALA A 182 -5.56 19.14 12.01
C ALA A 182 -6.55 20.32 11.99
N PRO A 183 -6.45 21.26 12.94
CA PRO A 183 -7.39 22.38 13.06
C PRO A 183 -7.35 23.34 11.87
N ASP A 184 -6.27 23.31 11.09
CA ASP A 184 -6.09 24.14 9.89
C ASP A 184 -6.72 23.50 8.63
N MET A 185 -7.16 22.23 8.70
CA MET A 185 -7.83 21.54 7.60
C MET A 185 -9.34 21.80 7.62
N THR A 186 -9.92 21.89 6.42
CA THR A 186 -11.37 21.92 6.24
C THR A 186 -11.99 20.56 6.52
N ASN A 187 -13.29 20.54 6.85
CA ASN A 187 -14.01 19.28 7.09
C ASN A 187 -13.96 18.34 5.87
N THR A 188 -13.94 18.90 4.65
CA THR A 188 -13.78 18.13 3.41
C THR A 188 -12.43 17.43 3.37
N GLU A 189 -11.33 18.16 3.61
CA GLU A 189 -9.98 17.59 3.60
C GLU A 189 -9.80 16.52 4.69
N VAL A 190 -10.38 16.72 5.88
CA VAL A 190 -10.38 15.69 6.95
C VAL A 190 -11.13 14.43 6.51
N ARG A 191 -12.30 14.59 5.88
CA ARG A 191 -13.06 13.45 5.35
C ARG A 191 -12.32 12.73 4.24
N ASP A 192 -11.52 13.44 3.46
CA ASP A 192 -10.70 12.84 2.40
C ASP A 192 -9.56 12.00 2.99
N VAL A 193 -8.91 12.45 4.07
CA VAL A 193 -7.93 11.64 4.83
C VAL A 193 -8.57 10.35 5.37
N VAL A 194 -9.72 10.46 6.03
CA VAL A 194 -10.42 9.28 6.59
C VAL A 194 -10.88 8.35 5.48
N ARG A 195 -11.37 8.89 4.35
CA ARG A 195 -11.78 8.08 3.19
C ARG A 195 -10.59 7.34 2.59
N ALA A 196 -9.44 7.99 2.44
CA ALA A 196 -8.22 7.36 1.92
C ALA A 196 -7.75 6.22 2.83
N ALA A 197 -7.77 6.42 4.15
CA ALA A 197 -7.44 5.37 5.12
C ALA A 197 -8.45 4.20 5.11
N LEU A 198 -9.76 4.48 4.96
CA LEU A 198 -10.80 3.46 4.80
C LEU A 198 -10.62 2.65 3.51
N MET A 199 -10.31 3.32 2.40
CA MET A 199 -10.03 2.65 1.13
C MET A 199 -8.82 1.73 1.27
N TYR A 200 -7.74 2.22 1.88
CA TYR A 200 -6.54 1.44 2.16
C TYR A 200 -6.85 0.20 3.01
N TYR A 201 -7.59 0.37 4.11
CA TYR A 201 -8.02 -0.73 4.96
C TYR A 201 -8.90 -1.76 4.22
N SER A 202 -9.90 -1.28 3.48
CA SER A 202 -10.81 -2.13 2.69
C SER A 202 -10.12 -2.85 1.53
N GLY A 203 -8.96 -2.35 1.10
CA GLY A 203 -8.08 -2.99 0.13
C GLY A 203 -7.36 -4.22 0.69
N GLY A 204 -7.62 -4.64 1.93
CA GLY A 204 -7.05 -5.85 2.51
C GLY A 204 -5.73 -5.61 3.22
N ALA A 205 -5.55 -4.43 3.83
CA ALA A 205 -4.40 -4.13 4.65
C ALA A 205 -4.15 -5.25 5.68
N GLU A 206 -2.92 -5.77 5.70
CA GLU A 206 -2.50 -6.92 6.48
C GLU A 206 -1.91 -6.49 7.84
N SER A 207 -1.53 -7.47 8.67
CA SER A 207 -0.86 -7.20 9.96
C SER A 207 0.43 -6.39 9.81
N PHE A 208 1.12 -6.50 8.67
CA PHE A 208 2.33 -5.73 8.37
C PHE A 208 2.04 -4.22 8.20
N ASP A 209 0.90 -3.87 7.61
CA ASP A 209 0.47 -2.48 7.45
C ASP A 209 0.19 -1.82 8.79
N MET A 210 -0.36 -2.58 9.74
CA MET A 210 -0.53 -2.14 11.11
C MET A 210 0.82 -1.87 11.77
N GLU A 211 1.79 -2.78 11.68
CA GLU A 211 3.13 -2.56 12.23
C GLU A 211 3.82 -1.33 11.61
N ALA A 212 3.70 -1.14 10.29
CA ALA A 212 4.24 0.01 9.59
C ALA A 212 3.60 1.34 10.06
N ALA A 213 2.28 1.38 10.23
CA ALA A 213 1.59 2.56 10.76
C ALA A 213 2.00 2.86 12.22
N ILE A 214 2.14 1.82 13.05
CA ILE A 214 2.62 1.95 14.43
C ILE A 214 4.01 2.57 14.47
N ASP A 215 4.92 2.07 13.64
CA ASP A 215 6.28 2.59 13.56
C ASP A 215 6.30 4.02 13.03
N SER A 216 5.54 4.32 11.97
CA SER A 216 5.43 5.67 11.39
C SER A 216 5.00 6.69 12.45
N VAL A 217 3.87 6.45 13.12
CA VAL A 217 3.35 7.31 14.20
C VAL A 217 4.36 7.43 15.35
N GLY A 218 5.01 6.32 15.72
CA GLY A 218 6.02 6.29 16.78
C GLY A 218 7.26 7.14 16.48
N HIS A 219 7.66 7.24 15.21
CA HIS A 219 8.81 8.05 14.77
C HIS A 219 8.42 9.51 14.53
N MET A 220 7.25 9.77 13.96
CA MET A 220 6.82 11.12 13.57
C MET A 220 6.28 11.94 14.74
N LEU A 221 5.66 11.29 15.75
CA LEU A 221 5.07 12.00 16.88
C LEU A 221 5.98 12.03 18.12
N PRO A 222 6.11 13.18 18.80
CA PRO A 222 6.63 13.26 20.16
C PRO A 222 5.83 12.39 21.13
N ARG A 223 6.48 11.94 22.21
CA ARG A 223 5.87 11.05 23.22
C ARG A 223 4.52 11.56 23.77
N ALA A 224 4.40 12.87 24.01
CA ALA A 224 3.16 13.47 24.51
C ALA A 224 2.00 13.33 23.51
N GLN A 225 2.28 13.44 22.21
CA GLN A 225 1.27 13.28 21.15
C GLN A 225 0.87 11.81 20.98
N ARG A 226 1.79 10.85 21.15
CA ARG A 226 1.44 9.41 21.16
C ARG A 226 0.45 9.03 22.26
N LEU A 227 0.52 9.70 23.42
CA LEU A 227 -0.48 9.53 24.49
C LEU A 227 -1.85 10.04 24.05
N VAL A 228 -1.91 11.18 23.35
CA VAL A 228 -3.16 11.70 22.80
C VAL A 228 -3.73 10.73 21.76
N VAL A 229 -2.90 10.12 20.90
CA VAL A 229 -3.37 9.10 19.95
C VAL A 229 -3.98 7.89 20.67
N LEU A 230 -3.39 7.44 21.79
CA LEU A 230 -3.94 6.35 22.59
C LEU A 230 -5.27 6.72 23.27
N ASP A 231 -5.37 7.93 23.80
CA ASP A 231 -6.60 8.44 24.40
C ASP A 231 -7.71 8.57 23.33
N ASP A 232 -7.37 9.00 22.12
CA ASP A 232 -8.30 9.10 21.00
C ASP A 232 -8.75 7.73 20.48
N LEU A 233 -7.83 6.76 20.42
CA LEU A 233 -8.15 5.36 20.10
C LEU A 233 -9.11 4.74 21.12
N LEU A 234 -8.91 5.03 22.40
CA LEU A 234 -9.83 4.60 23.45
C LEU A 234 -11.22 5.24 23.24
N ALA A 235 -11.28 6.52 22.89
CA ALA A 235 -12.56 7.19 22.59
C ALA A 235 -13.26 6.63 21.36
N VAL A 236 -12.52 6.15 20.35
CA VAL A 236 -13.08 5.45 19.18
C VAL A 236 -13.62 4.09 19.60
N ALA A 237 -12.86 3.31 20.37
CA ALA A 237 -13.28 2.00 20.88
C ALA A 237 -14.50 2.07 21.82
N GLU A 238 -14.65 3.17 22.57
CA GLU A 238 -15.81 3.39 23.45
C GLU A 238 -17.04 3.96 22.71
N ALA A 239 -16.94 4.24 21.41
CA ALA A 239 -18.02 4.90 20.66
C ALA A 239 -19.29 4.04 20.55
N ASP A 240 -19.14 2.72 20.49
CA ASP A 240 -20.26 1.76 20.48
C ASP A 240 -20.76 1.39 21.89
N GLY A 241 -20.04 1.84 22.93
CA GLY A 241 -20.37 1.67 24.34
C GLY A 241 -19.77 0.45 25.02
N ASP A 242 -18.99 -0.40 24.34
CA ASP A 242 -18.42 -1.61 24.94
C ASP A 242 -16.96 -1.87 24.50
N LEU A 243 -16.00 -1.59 25.38
CA LEU A 243 -14.58 -1.91 25.14
C LEU A 243 -14.31 -3.43 25.23
N ARG A 244 -14.12 -4.06 24.07
CA ARG A 244 -13.90 -5.50 23.85
C ARG A 244 -12.44 -5.89 24.09
N GLN A 245 -12.17 -7.20 24.17
CA GLN A 245 -10.82 -7.70 24.44
C GLN A 245 -9.84 -7.44 23.29
N ALA A 246 -10.30 -7.54 22.04
CA ALA A 246 -9.46 -7.29 20.87
C ALA A 246 -8.91 -5.85 20.85
N GLU A 247 -9.76 -4.88 21.22
CA GLU A 247 -9.37 -3.46 21.31
C GLU A 247 -8.37 -3.21 22.43
N LYS A 248 -8.54 -3.88 23.58
CA LYS A 248 -7.55 -3.84 24.67
C LYS A 248 -6.20 -4.39 24.23
N ASP A 249 -6.20 -5.48 23.46
CA ASP A 249 -4.96 -6.09 22.94
C ASP A 249 -4.25 -5.14 21.95
N ILE A 250 -5.00 -4.41 21.14
CA ILE A 250 -4.46 -3.36 20.25
C ILE A 250 -3.87 -2.22 21.08
N LEU A 251 -4.62 -1.67 22.05
CA LEU A 251 -4.14 -0.59 22.92
C LEU A 251 -2.87 -0.99 23.69
N GLU A 252 -2.80 -2.22 24.21
CA GLU A 252 -1.61 -2.75 24.88
C GLU A 252 -0.41 -2.88 23.94
N THR A 253 -0.64 -3.30 22.70
CA THR A 253 0.39 -3.41 21.67
C THR A 253 0.98 -2.04 21.35
N LEU A 254 0.13 -1.03 21.15
CA LEU A 254 0.54 0.35 20.86
C LEU A 254 1.27 1.00 22.04
N SER A 255 0.73 0.84 23.25
CA SER A 255 1.34 1.26 24.52
C SER A 255 2.78 0.74 24.64
N ARG A 256 2.99 -0.55 24.36
CA ARG A 256 4.29 -1.21 24.39
C ARG A 256 5.23 -0.70 23.30
N ALA A 257 4.74 -0.60 22.07
CA ALA A 257 5.52 -0.12 20.92
C ALA A 257 6.03 1.32 21.14
N TRP A 258 5.16 2.19 21.65
CA TRP A 258 5.46 3.61 21.84
C TRP A 258 6.08 3.95 23.20
N ARG A 259 6.19 2.98 24.12
CA ARG A 259 6.73 3.12 25.49
C ARG A 259 6.01 4.21 26.28
N VAL A 260 4.68 4.19 26.21
CA VAL A 260 3.77 5.14 26.87
C VAL A 260 2.69 4.36 27.61
N ASP A 261 2.36 4.77 28.83
CA ASP A 261 1.34 4.09 29.63
C ASP A 261 -0.05 4.67 29.31
N VAL A 262 -1.02 3.81 28.98
CA VAL A 262 -2.44 4.19 28.84
C VAL A 262 -3.01 4.45 30.23
N ARG A 263 -3.55 5.65 30.47
CA ARG A 263 -4.31 5.93 31.69
C ARG A 263 -5.75 5.47 31.53
N VAL A 264 -6.00 4.17 31.73
CA VAL A 264 -7.37 3.70 31.90
C VAL A 264 -7.86 4.23 33.25
N SER A 265 -8.77 5.22 33.24
CA SER A 265 -9.40 5.65 34.48
C SER A 265 -10.23 4.48 35.04
N PRO A 266 -10.12 4.13 36.32
CA PRO A 266 -10.95 3.07 36.89
C PRO A 266 -12.41 3.53 36.80
N LEU A 267 -13.28 2.71 36.23
CA LEU A 267 -14.72 2.85 36.38
C LEU A 267 -15.04 2.81 37.88
N GLU A 268 -15.55 3.93 38.41
CA GLU A 268 -16.22 3.99 39.73
C GLU A 268 -17.66 3.49 39.63
#